data_AF-A0A9D4XWM9-F1
#
_entry.id   AF-A0A9D4XWM9-F1
#
_cell.length_a   1.000
_cell.length_b   1.000
_cell.length_c   1.000
_cell.angle_alpha   90.00
_cell.angle_beta   90.00
_cell.angle_gamma   90.00
#
_symmetry.space_group_name_H-M   'P 1'
#
loop_
_entity.id
_entity.type
_entity.pdbx_description
1 polymer ?
#
loop_
_entity_poly.entity_id
_entity_poly.type
_entity_poly.pdbx_seq_one_letter_code
_entity_poly.pdbx_strand_id
1 'polypeptide(L)'
;MDFNHHLLDLSTSTQSIPSSDDFRFHYNFPEFRHLIEEIARKSQSMLNQIGSSENIWGIGSSFPADIDDAYEWIVNANDDVLELVDEIVDEFHRVLKEQDMEEGEDGFFKFKKGKKGVFGYLGHEANGKKPKVSFHVHTLRKPQYHYNLVVDNSNQPFEHVWLEKSEDGQRFIHPLEKLSVFDFVDKGDIESLVPVMPPPLECTPFKLVEDVKGLKELAAKLSSVDEFAVDLEHNQYRSFQGLTCLMQISTRTEDFIVDTLKLRDHVGTHLREFFKDPTKKKVLHGADRDIVWLQRDFGIYVCNMFDTGQASRVLKLERYSLQHLLQHYCGVTANKEYQNADWRARPLPDVMIKYGREDTHYLLYIYDVMRIKLFELSMESEGSDDPLLEVYERSYNVCMQLYEKELLTESSYLNLKGLRGAGFNGQQLAVVSGLFEWRDVLARSEDESTGFILPNKVILEIAKQMPVTTSNLRRLVAERSRLPYVERNHDIIINIVRHSMQKAAAFEEAALRLKEEHAAFEEAALRLKEEKAANENGANVQVPKMPTGACDATPPLGHSAPEGNGFPDKKGKKEIKVEQIVESETSDLKKPLSATVSTSNLDANIILDLDSDSDDMMQE
;
A
#
# COMPACT_ATOMS: atom_id res chain seq x y z
N MET A 1 40.57 19.48 10.80
CA MET A 1 41.04 20.84 10.48
C MET A 1 40.15 21.82 11.21
N ASP A 2 40.71 22.90 11.76
CA ASP A 2 39.92 23.91 12.47
C ASP A 2 39.22 24.83 11.45
N PHE A 3 37.97 24.48 11.13
CA PHE A 3 37.18 25.09 10.05
C PHE A 3 36.97 26.60 10.25
N ASN A 4 36.92 27.06 11.51
CA ASN A 4 36.69 28.46 11.86
C ASN A 4 37.91 29.35 11.59
N HIS A 5 39.12 28.85 11.83
CA HIS A 5 40.35 29.61 11.56
C HIS A 5 40.52 29.86 10.05
N HIS A 6 40.21 28.85 9.23
CA HIS A 6 40.34 28.96 7.77
C HIS A 6 39.30 29.89 7.12
N LEU A 7 38.07 29.95 7.64
CA LEU A 7 37.05 30.90 7.16
C LEU A 7 37.45 32.36 7.41
N LEU A 8 37.98 32.66 8.60
CA LEU A 8 38.40 34.01 8.95
C LEU A 8 39.61 34.46 8.11
N ASP A 9 40.58 33.56 7.92
CA ASP A 9 41.75 33.80 7.07
C ASP A 9 41.33 34.05 5.61
N LEU A 10 40.42 33.23 5.06
CA LEU A 10 39.91 33.39 3.70
C LEU A 10 39.11 34.69 3.53
N SER A 11 38.23 35.01 4.48
CA SER A 11 37.43 36.25 4.45
C SER A 11 38.30 37.50 4.51
N THR A 12 39.38 37.47 5.30
CA THR A 12 40.32 38.59 5.39
C THR A 12 41.18 38.69 4.13
N SER A 13 41.59 37.55 3.57
CA SER A 13 42.43 37.50 2.36
C SER A 13 41.69 37.96 1.11
N THR A 14 40.39 37.64 0.96
CA THR A 14 39.59 38.04 -0.21
C THR A 14 39.35 39.55 -0.29
N GLN A 15 39.30 40.25 0.84
CA GLN A 15 39.19 41.71 0.89
C GLN A 15 40.44 42.43 0.37
N SER A 16 41.58 41.74 0.30
CA SER A 16 42.85 42.28 -0.21
C SER A 16 43.06 42.03 -1.71
N ILE A 17 42.12 41.35 -2.38
CA ILE A 17 42.19 41.07 -3.81
C ILE A 17 41.79 42.34 -4.60
N PRO A 18 42.64 42.85 -5.51
CA PRO A 18 42.35 44.03 -6.30
C PRO A 18 41.17 43.81 -7.25
N SER A 19 40.51 44.90 -7.67
CA SER A 19 39.42 44.85 -8.65
C SER A 19 39.91 44.46 -10.07
N SER A 20 38.99 44.11 -10.97
CA SER A 20 39.25 43.46 -12.28
C SER A 20 40.44 43.99 -13.10
N ASP A 21 40.62 45.31 -13.20
CA ASP A 21 41.70 45.90 -14.01
C ASP A 21 43.07 45.81 -13.31
N ASP A 22 43.11 46.05 -11.99
CA ASP A 22 44.31 45.91 -11.16
C ASP A 22 44.69 44.44 -10.94
N PHE A 23 43.70 43.55 -10.86
CA PHE A 23 43.91 42.11 -10.71
C PHE A 23 44.70 41.55 -11.87
N ARG A 24 44.31 41.88 -13.12
CA ARG A 24 45.03 41.42 -14.33
C ARG A 24 46.45 41.94 -14.39
N PHE A 25 46.69 43.15 -13.92
CA PHE A 25 48.04 43.71 -13.81
C PHE A 25 48.88 42.92 -12.81
N HIS A 26 48.36 42.70 -11.60
CA HIS A 26 49.06 41.99 -10.52
C HIS A 26 49.23 40.49 -10.78
N TYR A 27 48.34 39.86 -11.54
CA TYR A 27 48.41 38.43 -11.91
C TYR A 27 49.60 38.07 -12.81
N ASN A 28 50.29 39.08 -13.37
CA ASN A 28 51.53 38.88 -14.11
C ASN A 28 52.72 38.58 -13.20
N PHE A 29 52.65 38.90 -11.90
CA PHE A 29 53.72 38.62 -10.93
C PHE A 29 53.55 37.20 -10.33
N PRO A 30 54.59 36.34 -10.39
CA PRO A 30 54.53 34.98 -9.86
C PRO A 30 54.13 34.90 -8.39
N GLU A 31 54.63 35.81 -7.56
CA GLU A 31 54.38 35.84 -6.11
C GLU A 31 52.90 36.09 -5.81
N PHE A 32 52.26 36.98 -6.58
CA PHE A 32 50.83 37.25 -6.46
C PHE A 32 49.99 36.10 -7.00
N ARG A 33 50.39 35.48 -8.12
CA ARG A 33 49.70 34.31 -8.69
C ARG A 33 49.65 33.14 -7.70
N HIS A 34 50.77 32.83 -7.04
CA HIS A 34 50.83 31.77 -6.04
C HIS A 34 49.89 32.01 -4.87
N LEU A 35 49.76 33.27 -4.41
CA LEU A 35 48.83 33.63 -3.34
C LEU A 35 47.37 33.41 -3.76
N ILE A 36 47.00 33.80 -4.99
CA ILE A 36 45.64 33.62 -5.51
C ILE A 36 45.31 32.13 -5.71
N GLU A 37 46.24 31.35 -6.26
CA GLU A 37 46.09 29.90 -6.42
C GLU A 37 45.93 29.19 -5.06
N GLU A 38 46.65 29.65 -4.03
CA GLU A 38 46.53 29.11 -2.68
C GLU A 38 45.15 29.41 -2.06
N ILE A 39 44.64 30.64 -2.21
CA ILE A 39 43.30 31.03 -1.78
C ILE A 39 42.24 30.19 -2.51
N ALA A 40 42.33 30.08 -3.83
CA ALA A 40 41.39 29.31 -4.64
C ALA A 40 41.35 27.83 -4.22
N ARG A 41 42.53 27.22 -4.00
CA ARG A 41 42.63 25.82 -3.55
C ARG A 41 42.04 25.61 -2.16
N LYS A 42 42.26 26.54 -1.22
CA LYS A 42 41.67 26.48 0.12
C LYS A 42 40.15 26.62 0.05
N SER A 43 39.63 27.59 -0.70
CA SER A 43 38.18 27.78 -0.90
C SER A 43 37.52 26.54 -1.50
N GLN A 44 38.11 25.97 -2.54
CA GLN A 44 37.62 24.75 -3.20
C GLN A 44 37.59 23.55 -2.24
N SER A 45 38.65 23.37 -1.43
CA SER A 45 38.71 22.29 -0.44
C SER A 45 37.60 22.42 0.60
N MET A 46 37.28 23.64 1.04
CA MET A 46 36.21 23.88 2.00
C MET A 46 34.84 23.63 1.39
N LEU A 47 34.60 24.12 0.18
CA LEU A 47 33.33 23.89 -0.52
C LEU A 47 33.09 22.41 -0.81
N ASN A 48 34.13 21.66 -1.18
CA ASN A 48 34.06 20.20 -1.30
C ASN A 48 33.73 19.52 0.03
N GLN A 49 34.32 19.97 1.14
CA GLN A 49 34.05 19.42 2.47
C GLN A 49 32.63 19.73 2.94
N ILE A 50 32.12 20.94 2.68
CA ILE A 50 30.74 21.33 2.94
C ILE A 50 29.80 20.44 2.12
N GLY A 51 30.02 20.33 0.82
CA GLY A 51 29.15 19.55 -0.06
C GLY A 51 29.16 18.05 0.26
N SER A 52 30.31 17.51 0.70
CA SER A 52 30.42 16.10 1.11
C SER A 52 29.82 15.80 2.50
N SER A 53 29.28 16.80 3.20
CA SER A 53 28.74 16.63 4.55
C SER A 53 27.37 15.95 4.54
N GLU A 54 27.33 14.63 4.79
CA GLU A 54 26.11 13.82 4.89
C GLU A 54 25.15 14.31 5.99
N ASN A 55 25.68 14.88 7.08
CA ASN A 55 24.85 15.40 8.18
C ASN A 55 24.01 16.64 7.80
N ILE A 56 24.40 17.37 6.75
CA ILE A 56 23.70 18.58 6.29
C ILE A 56 22.83 18.24 5.07
N TRP A 57 23.34 17.41 4.15
CA TRP A 57 22.71 17.17 2.84
C TRP A 57 22.14 15.76 2.64
N GLY A 58 22.30 14.86 3.62
CA GLY A 58 21.85 13.46 3.57
C GLY A 58 22.76 12.56 2.72
N ILE A 59 22.96 12.90 1.44
CA ILE A 59 23.93 12.29 0.53
C ILE A 59 24.85 13.40 0.06
N GLY A 60 26.13 13.35 0.45
CA GLY A 60 27.09 14.39 0.07
C GLY A 60 27.19 14.56 -1.44
N SER A 61 27.16 15.81 -1.92
CA SER A 61 27.43 16.16 -3.31
C SER A 61 28.78 16.87 -3.42
N SER A 62 29.66 16.45 -4.33
CA SER A 62 30.93 17.13 -4.55
C SER A 62 30.69 18.51 -5.16
N PHE A 63 31.46 19.52 -4.75
CA PHE A 63 31.33 20.86 -5.32
C PHE A 63 31.69 20.83 -6.82
N PRO A 64 30.84 21.38 -7.72
CA PRO A 64 31.06 21.31 -9.16
C PRO A 64 32.37 21.99 -9.60
N ALA A 65 32.98 21.45 -10.66
CA ALA A 65 34.19 22.03 -11.26
C ALA A 65 33.88 23.14 -12.26
N ASP A 66 32.67 23.14 -12.84
CA ASP A 66 32.18 24.19 -13.73
C ASP A 66 31.64 25.38 -12.93
N ILE A 67 31.88 26.61 -13.41
CA ILE A 67 31.58 27.83 -12.66
C ILE A 67 30.09 28.16 -12.61
N ASP A 68 29.35 27.82 -13.66
CA ASP A 68 27.91 28.06 -13.74
C ASP A 68 27.18 27.02 -12.86
N ASP A 69 27.61 25.76 -12.95
CA ASP A 69 27.12 24.68 -12.07
C ASP A 69 27.46 24.96 -10.59
N ALA A 70 28.65 25.49 -10.31
CA ALA A 70 29.07 25.88 -8.97
C ALA A 70 28.21 27.02 -8.39
N TYR A 71 27.84 28.00 -9.21
CA TYR A 71 26.97 29.09 -8.78
C TYR A 71 25.55 28.58 -8.49
N GLU A 72 24.97 27.77 -9.38
CA GLU A 72 23.66 27.15 -9.15
C GLU A 72 23.67 26.26 -7.91
N TRP A 73 24.74 25.48 -7.71
CA TRP A 73 24.90 24.63 -6.54
C TRP A 73 24.92 25.45 -5.24
N ILE A 74 25.67 26.56 -5.18
CA ILE A 74 25.72 27.44 -4.00
C ILE A 74 24.36 28.08 -3.72
N VAL A 75 23.63 28.51 -4.76
CA VAL A 75 22.29 29.11 -4.60
C VAL A 75 21.32 28.09 -4.01
N ASN A 76 21.26 26.89 -4.57
CA ASN A 76 20.39 25.82 -4.08
C ASN A 76 20.75 25.41 -2.64
N ALA A 77 22.05 25.25 -2.35
CA ALA A 77 22.52 24.91 -1.00
C ALA A 77 22.15 26.00 0.03
N ASN A 78 22.19 27.27 -0.35
CA ASN A 78 21.75 28.37 0.52
C ASN A 78 20.23 28.36 0.73
N ASP A 79 19.44 28.11 -0.31
CA ASP A 79 17.98 28.03 -0.21
C ASP A 79 17.56 26.88 0.72
N ASP A 80 18.20 25.71 0.59
CA ASP A 80 17.95 24.53 1.43
C ASP A 80 18.27 24.82 2.92
N VAL A 81 19.39 25.51 3.19
CA VAL A 81 19.77 25.89 4.57
C VAL A 81 18.80 26.92 5.15
N LEU A 82 18.36 27.89 4.35
CA LEU A 82 17.41 28.91 4.78
C LEU A 82 16.03 28.30 5.07
N GLU A 83 15.57 27.36 4.24
CA GLU A 83 14.32 26.62 4.47
C GLU A 83 14.38 25.82 5.77
N LEU A 84 15.51 25.13 6.04
CA LEU A 84 15.71 24.41 7.30
C LEU A 84 15.72 25.36 8.51
N VAL A 85 16.33 26.53 8.39
CA VAL A 85 16.33 27.53 9.46
C VAL A 85 14.91 28.06 9.70
N ASP A 86 14.14 28.33 8.65
CA ASP A 86 12.75 28.79 8.77
C ASP A 86 11.87 27.72 9.47
N GLU A 87 12.04 26.44 9.11
CA GLU A 87 11.35 25.33 9.77
C GLU A 87 11.69 25.23 11.27
N ILE A 88 12.98 25.34 11.62
CA ILE A 88 13.44 25.31 13.02
C ILE A 88 12.93 26.52 13.80
N VAL A 89 12.92 27.71 13.19
CA VAL A 89 12.45 28.94 13.81
C VAL A 89 10.93 28.88 14.03
N ASP A 90 10.17 28.32 13.09
CA ASP A 90 8.73 28.11 13.25
C ASP A 90 8.42 27.08 14.34
N GLU A 91 9.20 26.01 14.43
CA GLU A 91 9.10 25.03 15.52
C GLU A 91 9.43 25.65 16.88
N PHE A 92 10.49 26.45 16.97
CA PHE A 92 10.87 27.15 18.20
C PHE A 92 9.77 28.14 18.64
N HIS A 93 9.19 28.90 17.72
CA HIS A 93 8.05 29.76 18.01
C HIS A 93 6.80 28.99 18.43
N ARG A 94 6.58 27.78 17.90
CA ARG A 94 5.47 26.91 18.32
C ARG A 94 5.66 26.43 19.75
N VAL A 95 6.87 25.96 20.09
CA VAL A 95 7.20 25.49 21.45
C VAL A 95 7.10 26.63 22.46
N LEU A 96 7.55 27.84 22.12
CA LEU A 96 7.39 29.01 22.99
C LEU A 96 5.92 29.37 23.24
N LYS A 97 5.05 29.24 22.22
CA LYS A 97 3.60 29.44 22.37
C LYS A 97 2.92 28.35 23.19
N GLU A 98 3.45 27.14 23.17
CA GLU A 98 2.96 26.01 23.97
C GLU A 98 3.44 26.10 25.44
N GLN A 99 4.58 26.75 25.70
CA GLN A 99 5.10 26.97 27.07
C GLN A 99 4.48 28.18 27.80
N ASP A 100 3.89 29.15 27.08
CA ASP A 100 3.15 30.28 27.67
C ASP A 100 1.74 29.92 28.19
N MET A 101 1.42 28.62 28.31
CA MET A 101 0.17 28.12 28.88
C MET A 101 0.41 27.58 30.30
N GLU A 102 0.43 28.47 31.30
CA GLU A 102 0.40 28.07 32.71
C GLU A 102 -0.99 27.55 33.14
N GLU A 103 -0.98 26.44 33.89
CA GLU A 103 -2.13 25.87 34.59
C GLU A 103 -2.68 26.86 35.64
N GLY A 104 -3.95 27.24 35.49
CA GLY A 104 -4.70 27.88 36.57
C GLY A 104 -5.43 26.83 37.41
N GLU A 105 -5.40 26.97 38.75
CA GLU A 105 -5.88 26.01 39.76
C GLU A 105 -7.36 25.58 39.69
N ASP A 106 -8.12 26.01 38.68
CA ASP A 106 -9.56 25.77 38.61
C ASP A 106 -9.99 25.11 37.28
N GLY A 107 -9.22 24.16 36.74
CA GLY A 107 -9.68 23.10 35.81
C GLY A 107 -10.59 23.45 34.60
N PHE A 108 -10.71 24.72 34.20
CA PHE A 108 -11.63 25.16 33.15
C PHE A 108 -10.97 26.26 32.29
N PHE A 109 -10.70 25.96 31.02
CA PHE A 109 -10.09 26.90 30.08
C PHE A 109 -11.04 28.08 29.78
N LYS A 110 -10.71 29.28 30.27
CA LYS A 110 -11.36 30.54 29.87
C LYS A 110 -10.51 31.29 28.85
N PHE A 111 -11.08 31.56 27.68
CA PHE A 111 -10.50 32.46 26.68
C PHE A 111 -10.35 33.89 27.24
N LYS A 112 -9.12 34.40 27.32
CA LYS A 112 -8.85 35.84 27.50
C LYS A 112 -8.81 36.53 26.13
N LYS A 113 -9.73 37.46 25.92
CA LYS A 113 -9.73 38.44 24.82
C LYS A 113 -8.50 39.35 24.92
N GLY A 114 -7.74 39.46 23.82
CA GLY A 114 -6.66 40.45 23.68
C GLY A 114 -6.19 40.65 22.22
N LYS A 115 -6.86 41.59 21.53
CA LYS A 115 -6.44 42.41 20.36
C LYS A 115 -5.80 41.76 19.11
N LYS A 116 -6.69 41.52 18.13
CA LYS A 116 -6.62 41.82 16.67
C LYS A 116 -5.23 41.89 15.99
N GLY A 117 -4.87 40.79 15.35
CA GLY A 117 -4.31 40.75 13.99
C GLY A 117 -5.22 39.85 13.14
N VAL A 118 -5.57 40.27 11.93
CA VAL A 118 -6.73 39.81 11.17
C VAL A 118 -6.60 38.35 10.72
N PHE A 119 -7.49 37.47 11.17
CA PHE A 119 -7.93 36.29 10.43
C PHE A 119 -9.42 36.05 10.70
N GLY A 120 -10.24 36.18 9.66
CA GLY A 120 -11.68 35.99 9.73
C GLY A 120 -12.02 34.50 9.71
N TYR A 121 -12.38 33.96 10.87
CA TYR A 121 -13.35 32.88 10.97
C TYR A 121 -14.59 33.46 11.65
N LEU A 122 -15.61 33.75 10.84
CA LEU A 122 -16.99 33.86 11.29
C LEU A 122 -17.86 33.26 10.20
N GLY A 123 -18.67 32.29 10.62
CA GLY A 123 -19.41 31.40 9.74
C GLY A 123 -20.40 32.11 8.83
N HIS A 124 -20.50 31.54 7.63
CA HIS A 124 -21.75 31.47 6.92
C HIS A 124 -22.06 30.00 6.65
N GLU A 125 -23.11 29.51 7.30
CA GLU A 125 -23.99 28.50 6.72
C GLU A 125 -24.49 29.04 5.37
N ALA A 126 -23.81 28.65 4.30
CA ALA A 126 -24.32 28.71 2.93
C ALA A 126 -23.37 27.94 1.98
N ASN A 127 -23.25 26.62 2.18
CA ASN A 127 -23.18 25.60 1.13
C ASN A 127 -22.69 24.28 1.73
N GLY A 128 -23.53 23.24 1.63
CA GLY A 128 -23.26 21.90 2.12
C GLY A 128 -22.13 21.19 1.37
N LYS A 129 -20.88 21.48 1.72
CA LYS A 129 -19.74 20.60 1.43
C LYS A 129 -19.22 20.03 2.73
N LYS A 130 -19.50 18.74 2.95
CA LYS A 130 -18.91 17.94 4.02
C LYS A 130 -17.36 18.07 3.97
N PRO A 131 -16.66 18.13 5.12
CA PRO A 131 -15.21 18.13 5.14
C PRO A 131 -14.69 16.86 4.44
N LYS A 132 -13.85 17.03 3.42
CA LYS A 132 -13.32 15.92 2.62
C LYS A 132 -12.12 15.30 3.34
N VAL A 133 -12.24 14.04 3.72
CA VAL A 133 -11.14 13.25 4.30
C VAL A 133 -10.03 13.14 3.26
N SER A 134 -8.81 13.50 3.64
CA SER A 134 -7.67 13.44 2.72
C SER A 134 -7.07 12.03 2.72
N PHE A 135 -6.83 11.51 1.52
CA PHE A 135 -6.09 10.27 1.31
C PHE A 135 -4.60 10.39 1.67
N HIS A 136 -4.07 11.60 1.55
CA HIS A 136 -2.70 11.89 1.94
C HIS A 136 -2.63 13.29 2.53
N VAL A 137 -2.04 13.41 3.71
CA VAL A 137 -1.78 14.70 4.35
C VAL A 137 -0.28 14.98 4.26
N HIS A 138 0.11 15.90 3.38
CA HIS A 138 1.50 16.21 3.07
C HIS A 138 2.30 16.71 4.28
N THR A 139 1.64 17.38 5.23
CA THR A 139 2.25 17.96 6.43
C THR A 139 2.48 16.96 7.56
N LEU A 140 2.01 15.71 7.43
CA LEU A 140 2.24 14.69 8.45
C LEU A 140 3.68 14.19 8.39
N ARG A 141 4.38 14.27 9.53
CA ARG A 141 5.67 13.62 9.74
C ARG A 141 5.52 12.10 9.55
N LYS A 142 6.51 11.46 8.92
CA LYS A 142 6.52 10.00 8.78
C LYS A 142 6.61 9.32 10.15
N PRO A 143 5.66 8.45 10.52
CA PRO A 143 5.72 7.72 11.78
C PRO A 143 6.96 6.83 11.88
N GLN A 144 7.51 6.37 10.74
CA GLN A 144 8.74 5.58 10.69
C GLN A 144 9.92 6.31 11.34
N TYR A 145 10.08 7.62 11.11
CA TYR A 145 11.14 8.40 11.76
C TYR A 145 10.78 8.80 13.19
N HIS A 146 9.50 9.08 13.45
CA HIS A 146 9.08 9.53 14.77
C HIS A 146 9.18 8.42 15.83
N TYR A 147 8.82 7.19 15.45
CA TYR A 147 8.85 6.02 16.33
C TYR A 147 10.06 5.11 16.07
N ASN A 148 11.02 5.52 15.23
CA ASN A 148 12.19 4.73 14.84
C ASN A 148 11.83 3.33 14.33
N LEU A 149 10.79 3.24 13.49
CA LEU A 149 10.34 1.99 12.91
C LEU A 149 11.32 1.58 11.81
N VAL A 150 12.21 0.65 12.14
CA VAL A 150 13.16 0.10 11.17
C VAL A 150 12.47 -0.96 10.33
N VAL A 151 12.49 -0.79 9.01
CA VAL A 151 11.90 -1.73 8.05
C VAL A 151 12.99 -2.20 7.09
N ASP A 152 13.14 -3.52 6.95
CA ASP A 152 14.05 -4.10 5.96
C ASP A 152 13.38 -4.13 4.58
N ASN A 153 13.64 -3.08 3.80
CA ASN A 153 13.20 -2.95 2.41
C ASN A 153 14.19 -3.56 1.40
N SER A 154 15.22 -4.28 1.85
CA SER A 154 16.19 -4.89 0.94
C SER A 154 15.51 -5.84 -0.06
N ASN A 155 16.13 -6.02 -1.23
CA ASN A 155 15.65 -6.94 -2.27
C ASN A 155 16.00 -8.41 -1.94
N GLN A 156 15.74 -8.83 -0.71
CA GLN A 156 15.92 -10.19 -0.22
C GLN A 156 14.57 -10.76 0.21
N PRO A 157 14.36 -12.08 0.14
CA PRO A 157 13.14 -12.72 0.65
C PRO A 157 12.81 -12.31 2.09
N PHE A 158 11.52 -12.34 2.45
CA PHE A 158 11.10 -12.08 3.82
C PHE A 158 11.53 -13.24 4.74
N GLU A 159 12.14 -12.92 5.88
CA GLU A 159 12.52 -13.91 6.88
C GLU A 159 11.45 -13.99 7.98
N HIS A 160 10.72 -15.11 8.04
CA HIS A 160 9.78 -15.39 9.11
C HIS A 160 10.50 -15.89 10.36
N VAL A 161 11.17 -14.97 11.08
CA VAL A 161 12.06 -15.29 12.23
C VAL A 161 11.41 -16.07 13.37
N TRP A 162 10.07 -16.10 13.46
CA TRP A 162 9.31 -16.80 14.50
C TRP A 162 8.80 -18.18 14.07
N LEU A 163 9.02 -18.59 12.82
CA LEU A 163 8.61 -19.89 12.32
C LEU A 163 9.77 -20.89 12.34
N GLU A 164 9.42 -22.15 12.62
CA GLU A 164 10.32 -23.28 12.43
C GLU A 164 10.64 -23.44 10.94
N LYS A 165 11.89 -23.79 10.60
CA LYS A 165 12.25 -24.22 9.24
C LYS A 165 12.08 -25.74 9.14
N SER A 166 11.80 -26.23 7.93
CA SER A 166 11.78 -27.66 7.61
C SER A 166 13.12 -28.34 7.91
N GLU A 167 13.12 -29.67 8.01
CA GLU A 167 14.35 -30.45 8.31
C GLU A 167 15.47 -30.20 7.28
N ASP A 168 15.12 -29.93 6.03
CA ASP A 168 16.04 -29.57 4.94
C ASP A 168 16.42 -28.07 4.91
N GLY A 169 15.82 -27.26 5.78
CA GLY A 169 16.03 -25.81 5.89
C GLY A 169 15.44 -24.99 4.73
N GLN A 170 14.72 -25.60 3.79
CA GLN A 170 14.30 -24.95 2.54
C GLN A 170 13.03 -24.10 2.66
N ARG A 171 12.15 -24.40 3.61
CA ARG A 171 10.89 -23.67 3.79
C ARG A 171 10.59 -23.41 5.25
N PHE A 172 9.79 -22.38 5.50
CA PHE A 172 9.14 -22.20 6.80
C PHE A 172 7.96 -23.16 6.94
N ILE A 173 7.78 -23.68 8.16
CA ILE A 173 6.64 -24.49 8.55
C ILE A 173 5.57 -23.54 9.08
N HIS A 174 4.44 -23.49 8.40
CA HIS A 174 3.32 -22.66 8.84
C HIS A 174 2.70 -23.25 10.13
N PRO A 175 2.35 -22.44 11.16
CA PRO A 175 1.83 -22.96 12.43
C PRO A 175 0.57 -23.82 12.28
N LEU A 176 -0.24 -23.54 11.27
CA LEU A 176 -1.45 -24.31 10.96
C LEU A 176 -1.19 -25.66 10.30
N GLU A 177 0.01 -25.98 9.77
CA GLU A 177 0.27 -27.28 9.12
C GLU A 177 0.04 -28.48 10.05
N LYS A 178 0.12 -28.25 11.37
CA LYS A 178 -0.08 -29.27 12.41
C LYS A 178 -1.56 -29.45 12.79
N LEU A 179 -2.45 -28.62 12.27
CA LEU A 179 -3.87 -28.55 12.61
C LEU A 179 -4.72 -28.82 11.38
N SER A 180 -5.87 -29.44 11.59
CA SER A 180 -6.86 -29.70 10.56
C SER A 180 -7.98 -28.67 10.65
N VAL A 181 -8.61 -28.36 9.52
CA VAL A 181 -9.83 -27.52 9.49
C VAL A 181 -10.90 -28.09 10.43
N PHE A 182 -10.99 -29.42 10.54
CA PHE A 182 -11.92 -30.11 11.42
C PHE A 182 -11.71 -29.82 12.91
N ASP A 183 -10.52 -29.35 13.31
CA ASP A 183 -10.23 -28.95 14.69
C ASP A 183 -10.92 -27.62 15.06
N PHE A 184 -11.37 -26.84 14.07
CA PHE A 184 -11.95 -25.50 14.24
C PHE A 184 -13.46 -25.46 14.03
N VAL A 185 -14.01 -26.40 13.28
CA VAL A 185 -15.44 -26.42 12.95
C VAL A 185 -16.25 -26.64 14.23
N ASP A 186 -16.97 -25.59 14.58
CA ASP A 186 -17.72 -25.49 15.81
C ASP A 186 -19.03 -26.28 15.69
N LYS A 187 -18.99 -27.58 16.01
CA LYS A 187 -20.13 -28.51 16.04
C LYS A 187 -20.95 -28.44 17.34
N GLY A 188 -20.77 -27.37 18.13
CA GLY A 188 -21.70 -27.06 19.22
C GLY A 188 -23.14 -26.99 18.72
N ASP A 189 -24.10 -26.96 19.64
CA ASP A 189 -25.51 -26.94 19.31
C ASP A 189 -25.92 -25.59 18.67
N ILE A 190 -25.68 -25.46 17.35
CA ILE A 190 -26.04 -24.26 16.58
C ILE A 190 -27.56 -24.03 16.61
N GLU A 191 -28.36 -25.10 16.79
CA GLU A 191 -29.81 -25.02 16.92
C GLU A 191 -30.25 -24.18 18.14
N SER A 192 -29.44 -24.15 19.20
CA SER A 192 -29.69 -23.35 20.40
C SER A 192 -28.89 -22.05 20.48
N LEU A 193 -28.12 -21.71 19.44
CA LEU A 193 -27.35 -20.46 19.39
C LEU A 193 -28.30 -19.26 19.31
N VAL A 194 -28.17 -18.33 20.27
CA VAL A 194 -28.88 -17.05 20.26
C VAL A 194 -27.91 -15.94 19.90
N PRO A 195 -28.05 -15.27 18.73
CA PRO A 195 -27.17 -14.17 18.34
C PRO A 195 -27.22 -13.02 19.35
N VAL A 196 -26.04 -12.54 19.76
CA VAL A 196 -25.93 -11.44 20.74
C VAL A 196 -25.59 -10.15 20.02
N MET A 197 -26.59 -9.28 19.87
CA MET A 197 -26.37 -7.92 19.34
C MET A 197 -25.61 -7.08 20.37
N PRO A 198 -24.51 -6.40 19.99
CA PRO A 198 -23.79 -5.52 20.91
C PRO A 198 -24.65 -4.30 21.28
N PRO A 199 -24.43 -3.68 22.46
CA PRO A 199 -25.03 -2.39 22.79
C PRO A 199 -24.54 -1.30 21.82
N PRO A 200 -25.27 -0.17 21.66
CA PRO A 200 -24.78 0.97 20.87
C PRO A 200 -23.35 1.39 21.26
N LEU A 201 -22.59 1.91 20.31
CA LEU A 201 -21.18 2.33 20.51
C LEU A 201 -20.99 3.29 21.68
N GLU A 202 -21.97 4.15 21.93
CA GLU A 202 -21.99 5.13 23.03
C GLU A 202 -22.10 4.47 24.41
N CYS A 203 -22.69 3.28 24.47
CA CYS A 203 -22.90 2.51 25.70
C CYS A 203 -21.85 1.39 25.88
N THR A 204 -21.09 1.07 24.84
CA THR A 204 -20.09 0.01 24.87
C THR A 204 -18.75 0.56 25.36
N PRO A 205 -18.16 -0.02 26.43
CA PRO A 205 -16.85 0.38 26.91
C PRO A 205 -15.81 0.37 25.80
N PHE A 206 -15.03 1.44 25.74
CA PHE A 206 -14.03 1.66 24.71
C PHE A 206 -12.69 2.01 25.34
N LYS A 207 -11.62 1.45 24.76
CA LYS A 207 -10.26 1.80 25.13
C LYS A 207 -9.38 2.04 23.90
N LEU A 208 -8.80 3.24 23.83
CA LEU A 208 -7.66 3.51 22.97
C LEU A 208 -6.38 3.01 23.67
N VAL A 209 -5.66 2.08 23.04
CA VAL A 209 -4.47 1.41 23.55
C VAL A 209 -3.24 2.03 22.92
N GLU A 210 -2.55 2.88 23.67
CA GLU A 210 -1.39 3.66 23.20
C GLU A 210 -0.11 3.41 24.02
N ASP A 211 -0.16 2.46 24.95
CA ASP A 211 0.98 2.07 25.79
C ASP A 211 0.99 0.56 26.06
N VAL A 212 2.13 0.07 26.56
CA VAL A 212 2.32 -1.35 26.89
C VAL A 212 1.39 -1.81 28.02
N LYS A 213 1.01 -0.92 28.95
CA LYS A 213 0.05 -1.24 30.01
C LYS A 213 -1.31 -1.57 29.40
N GLY A 214 -1.75 -0.78 28.42
CA GLY A 214 -2.96 -0.99 27.66
C GLY A 214 -2.95 -2.31 26.89
N LEU A 215 -1.82 -2.67 26.27
CA LEU A 215 -1.66 -3.99 25.64
C LEU A 215 -1.77 -5.14 26.64
N LYS A 216 -1.20 -5.01 27.84
CA LYS A 216 -1.32 -6.04 28.88
C LYS A 216 -2.75 -6.21 29.37
N GLU A 217 -3.48 -5.11 29.53
CA GLU A 217 -4.91 -5.16 29.90
C GLU A 217 -5.75 -5.79 28.78
N LEU A 218 -5.48 -5.45 27.52
CA LEU A 218 -6.11 -6.09 26.36
C LEU A 218 -5.79 -7.60 26.32
N ALA A 219 -4.52 -7.99 26.48
CA ALA A 219 -4.11 -9.39 26.56
C ALA A 219 -4.85 -10.16 27.67
N ALA A 220 -5.01 -9.57 28.85
CA ALA A 220 -5.77 -10.18 29.93
C ALA A 220 -7.25 -10.39 29.56
N LYS A 221 -7.86 -9.44 28.83
CA LYS A 221 -9.22 -9.59 28.30
C LYS A 221 -9.31 -10.71 27.27
N LEU A 222 -8.40 -10.74 26.29
CA LEU A 222 -8.35 -11.79 25.26
C LEU A 222 -8.12 -13.18 25.85
N SER A 223 -7.37 -13.28 26.94
CA SER A 223 -7.22 -14.54 27.67
C SER A 223 -8.55 -15.08 28.21
N SER A 224 -9.48 -14.20 28.59
CA SER A 224 -10.73 -14.55 29.25
C SER A 224 -11.92 -14.82 28.32
N VAL A 225 -11.76 -14.59 27.01
CA VAL A 225 -12.83 -14.78 26.01
C VAL A 225 -12.49 -15.91 25.04
N ASP A 226 -13.51 -16.57 24.51
CA ASP A 226 -13.36 -17.66 23.54
C ASP A 226 -13.34 -17.15 22.10
N GLU A 227 -13.90 -15.96 21.84
CA GLU A 227 -13.89 -15.32 20.53
C GLU A 227 -13.69 -13.81 20.61
N PHE A 228 -13.09 -13.25 19.56
CA PHE A 228 -12.95 -11.80 19.38
C PHE A 228 -12.89 -11.44 17.90
N ALA A 229 -13.39 -10.25 17.57
CA ALA A 229 -13.34 -9.68 16.23
C ALA A 229 -12.05 -8.86 16.05
N VAL A 230 -11.51 -8.84 14.82
CA VAL A 230 -10.30 -8.10 14.48
C VAL A 230 -10.46 -7.41 13.13
N ASP A 231 -9.92 -6.21 13.01
CA ASP A 231 -9.72 -5.49 11.75
C ASP A 231 -8.42 -4.67 11.81
N LEU A 232 -7.90 -4.22 10.67
CA LEU A 232 -6.69 -3.39 10.58
C LEU A 232 -6.87 -2.20 9.66
N GLU A 233 -6.18 -1.10 9.96
CA GLU A 233 -6.03 0.02 9.05
C GLU A 233 -4.60 0.12 8.53
N HIS A 234 -4.46 0.30 7.22
CA HIS A 234 -3.16 0.25 6.53
C HIS A 234 -2.89 1.50 5.70
N ASN A 235 -1.62 1.92 5.66
CA ASN A 235 -1.14 2.95 4.75
C ASN A 235 0.01 2.42 3.88
N GLN A 236 -0.22 2.41 2.57
CA GLN A 236 0.78 2.00 1.57
C GLN A 236 1.36 3.17 0.77
N TYR A 237 0.88 4.40 0.95
CA TYR A 237 1.28 5.50 0.08
C TYR A 237 2.65 6.07 0.45
N ARG A 238 2.95 6.12 1.75
CA ARG A 238 4.18 6.70 2.32
C ARG A 238 5.05 5.66 3.04
N SER A 239 5.06 4.44 2.52
CA SER A 239 5.88 3.30 2.93
C SER A 239 6.02 2.35 1.73
N PHE A 240 7.17 1.70 1.58
CA PHE A 240 7.44 0.82 0.44
C PHE A 240 6.65 -0.50 0.53
N GLN A 241 6.83 -1.23 1.63
CA GLN A 241 6.05 -2.44 1.92
C GLN A 241 4.65 -2.11 2.44
N GLY A 242 4.42 -0.88 2.88
CA GLY A 242 3.19 -0.44 3.55
C GLY A 242 3.27 -0.62 5.07
N LEU A 243 2.31 -0.03 5.78
CA LEU A 243 2.38 0.14 7.23
C LEU A 243 1.00 -0.03 7.87
N THR A 244 0.86 -0.99 8.79
CA THR A 244 -0.34 -1.12 9.61
C THR A 244 -0.35 -0.03 10.67
N CYS A 245 -1.33 0.87 10.56
CA CYS A 245 -1.46 2.09 11.34
C CYS A 245 -2.39 1.94 12.56
N LEU A 246 -3.31 0.98 12.51
CA LEU A 246 -4.26 0.71 13.58
C LEU A 246 -4.66 -0.77 13.57
N MET A 247 -5.04 -1.28 14.73
CA MET A 247 -5.67 -2.58 14.89
C MET A 247 -6.89 -2.42 15.78
N GLN A 248 -8.03 -2.90 15.31
CA GLN A 248 -9.29 -2.85 16.04
C GLN A 248 -9.61 -4.24 16.55
N ILE A 249 -10.06 -4.31 17.80
CA ILE A 249 -10.46 -5.56 18.43
C ILE A 249 -11.75 -5.33 19.20
N SER A 250 -12.74 -6.18 18.97
CA SER A 250 -13.97 -6.19 19.78
C SER A 250 -14.16 -7.55 20.44
N THR A 251 -14.45 -7.53 21.72
CA THR A 251 -15.02 -8.69 22.41
C THR A 251 -16.54 -8.57 22.40
N ARG A 252 -17.25 -9.52 23.03
CA ARG A 252 -18.71 -9.41 23.21
C ARG A 252 -19.13 -8.19 24.04
N THR A 253 -18.21 -7.59 24.79
CA THR A 253 -18.54 -6.58 25.81
C THR A 253 -17.79 -5.25 25.67
N GLU A 254 -16.68 -5.20 24.94
CA GLU A 254 -15.78 -4.03 24.92
C GLU A 254 -15.09 -3.89 23.56
N ASP A 255 -14.82 -2.63 23.16
CA ASP A 255 -14.07 -2.30 21.94
C ASP A 255 -12.68 -1.73 22.28
N PHE A 256 -11.70 -2.09 21.47
CA PHE A 256 -10.32 -1.63 21.58
C PHE A 256 -9.84 -1.12 20.24
N ILE A 257 -9.13 0.02 20.28
CA ILE A 257 -8.34 0.50 19.16
C ILE A 257 -6.89 0.54 19.62
N VAL A 258 -6.01 -0.18 18.94
CA VAL A 258 -4.58 -0.25 19.24
C VAL A 258 -3.81 0.65 18.28
N ASP A 259 -3.03 1.58 18.82
CA ASP A 259 -2.07 2.36 18.03
C ASP A 259 -0.85 1.51 17.70
N THR A 260 -0.90 0.83 16.56
CA THR A 260 0.16 -0.07 16.11
C THR A 260 1.41 0.66 15.60
N LEU A 261 1.36 1.98 15.38
CA LEU A 261 2.53 2.77 15.05
C LEU A 261 3.39 2.99 16.29
N LYS A 262 2.75 3.45 17.37
CA LYS A 262 3.42 3.71 18.65
C LYS A 262 3.84 2.42 19.36
N LEU A 263 3.09 1.34 19.15
CA LEU A 263 3.29 0.06 19.84
C LEU A 263 3.91 -1.04 18.97
N ARG A 264 4.46 -0.70 17.80
CA ARG A 264 4.85 -1.67 16.76
C ARG A 264 5.62 -2.88 17.29
N ASP A 265 6.68 -2.64 18.07
CA ASP A 265 7.54 -3.70 18.62
C ASP A 265 6.90 -4.50 19.78
N HIS A 266 5.82 -3.98 20.35
CA HIS A 266 5.14 -4.56 21.50
C HIS A 266 3.88 -5.35 21.13
N VAL A 267 3.20 -5.03 20.02
CA VAL A 267 1.96 -5.70 19.58
C VAL A 267 2.19 -7.21 19.46
N GLY A 268 3.20 -7.62 18.68
CA GLY A 268 3.53 -9.03 18.49
C GLY A 268 3.82 -9.76 19.81
N THR A 269 4.65 -9.16 20.66
CA THR A 269 5.05 -9.73 21.95
C THR A 269 3.86 -10.01 22.88
N HIS A 270 2.82 -9.16 22.85
CA HIS A 270 1.69 -9.29 23.78
C HIS A 270 0.49 -10.02 23.20
N LEU A 271 0.26 -9.97 21.88
CA LEU A 271 -0.97 -10.48 21.27
C LEU A 271 -0.80 -11.80 20.51
N ARG A 272 0.42 -12.14 20.05
CA ARG A 272 0.67 -13.32 19.18
C ARG A 272 0.10 -14.62 19.72
N GLU A 273 0.21 -14.85 21.03
CA GLU A 273 -0.26 -16.10 21.65
C GLU A 273 -1.76 -16.32 21.48
N PHE A 274 -2.58 -15.27 21.54
CA PHE A 274 -4.04 -15.40 21.39
C PHE A 274 -4.47 -15.60 19.93
N PHE A 275 -3.73 -15.02 18.99
CA PHE A 275 -4.00 -15.19 17.57
C PHE A 275 -3.63 -16.60 17.08
N LYS A 276 -2.56 -17.20 17.62
CA LYS A 276 -2.17 -18.57 17.29
C LYS A 276 -2.90 -19.65 18.09
N ASP A 277 -3.62 -19.29 19.16
CA ASP A 277 -4.37 -20.22 20.00
C ASP A 277 -5.54 -20.84 19.21
N PRO A 278 -5.55 -22.17 19.00
CA PRO A 278 -6.64 -22.85 18.28
C PRO A 278 -7.95 -22.87 19.06
N THR A 279 -7.94 -22.67 20.38
CA THR A 279 -9.14 -22.65 21.22
C THR A 279 -9.89 -21.33 21.13
N LYS A 280 -9.21 -20.26 20.67
CA LYS A 280 -9.81 -18.93 20.52
C LYS A 280 -10.20 -18.68 19.07
N LYS A 281 -11.41 -18.19 18.84
CA LYS A 281 -11.88 -17.86 17.50
C LYS A 281 -11.63 -16.41 17.16
N LYS A 282 -11.00 -16.17 16.01
CA LYS A 282 -10.79 -14.82 15.47
C LYS A 282 -11.78 -14.58 14.36
N VAL A 283 -12.66 -13.59 14.51
CA VAL A 283 -13.62 -13.23 13.46
C VAL A 283 -13.08 -12.02 12.70
N LEU A 284 -12.95 -12.15 11.39
CA LEU A 284 -12.50 -11.08 10.49
C LEU A 284 -13.45 -10.96 9.29
N HIS A 285 -13.26 -9.92 8.48
CA HIS A 285 -14.02 -9.73 7.25
C HIS A 285 -13.10 -9.47 6.06
N GLY A 286 -12.98 -10.43 5.14
CA GLY A 286 -12.13 -10.28 3.95
C GLY A 286 -10.64 -10.17 4.32
N ALA A 287 -10.16 -11.11 5.13
CA ALA A 287 -8.90 -11.01 5.86
C ALA A 287 -7.64 -11.25 5.02
N ASP A 288 -7.76 -11.41 3.69
CA ASP A 288 -6.64 -11.77 2.80
C ASP A 288 -5.42 -10.86 2.96
N ARG A 289 -5.64 -9.55 3.18
CA ARG A 289 -4.54 -8.60 3.40
C ARG A 289 -4.13 -8.52 4.85
N ASP A 290 -5.08 -8.64 5.78
CA ASP A 290 -4.80 -8.54 7.21
C ASP A 290 -3.86 -9.65 7.68
N ILE A 291 -4.06 -10.88 7.19
CA ILE A 291 -3.20 -12.02 7.51
C ILE A 291 -1.74 -11.70 7.18
N VAL A 292 -1.46 -11.21 5.97
CA VAL A 292 -0.06 -10.92 5.58
C VAL A 292 0.49 -9.68 6.27
N TRP A 293 -0.34 -8.69 6.61
CA TRP A 293 0.08 -7.51 7.36
C TRP A 293 0.41 -7.83 8.82
N LEU A 294 -0.37 -8.68 9.48
CA LEU A 294 -0.11 -9.19 10.84
C LEU A 294 1.26 -9.89 10.91
N GLN A 295 1.58 -10.68 9.90
CA GLN A 295 2.86 -11.39 9.81
C GLN A 295 4.02 -10.42 9.60
N ARG A 296 3.91 -9.56 8.58
CA ARG A 296 4.95 -8.59 8.20
C ARG A 296 5.29 -7.64 9.34
N ASP A 297 4.27 -7.08 9.99
CA ASP A 297 4.46 -5.98 10.94
C ASP A 297 4.65 -6.43 12.38
N PHE A 298 4.05 -7.56 12.78
CA PHE A 298 4.00 -7.97 14.18
C PHE A 298 4.43 -9.43 14.41
N GLY A 299 4.72 -10.20 13.35
CA GLY A 299 4.98 -11.63 13.44
C GLY A 299 3.80 -12.39 14.06
N ILE A 300 2.57 -11.97 13.76
CA ILE A 300 1.34 -12.60 14.23
C ILE A 300 0.80 -13.52 13.13
N TYR A 301 0.51 -14.76 13.50
CA TYR A 301 -0.13 -15.76 12.64
C TYR A 301 -1.49 -16.13 13.25
N VAL A 302 -2.50 -16.28 12.41
CA VAL A 302 -3.88 -16.48 12.85
C VAL A 302 -4.26 -17.94 12.69
N CYS A 303 -4.77 -18.54 13.76
CA CYS A 303 -5.34 -19.89 13.79
C CYS A 303 -6.83 -19.81 14.12
N ASN A 304 -7.68 -20.78 13.74
CA ASN A 304 -9.12 -20.77 14.05
C ASN A 304 -9.78 -19.41 13.73
N MET A 305 -9.77 -19.07 12.45
CA MET A 305 -10.34 -17.84 11.93
C MET A 305 -11.69 -18.13 11.25
N PHE A 306 -12.66 -17.25 11.45
CA PHE A 306 -13.90 -17.24 10.69
C PHE A 306 -13.99 -15.93 9.89
N ASP A 307 -13.91 -16.05 8.57
CA ASP A 307 -14.01 -14.90 7.66
C ASP A 307 -15.48 -14.69 7.23
N THR A 308 -16.10 -13.63 7.74
CA THR A 308 -17.48 -13.28 7.36
C THR A 308 -17.62 -12.89 5.88
N GLY A 309 -16.54 -12.42 5.24
CA GLY A 309 -16.46 -12.22 3.81
C GLY A 309 -16.53 -13.55 3.05
N GLN A 310 -15.83 -14.59 3.49
CA GLN A 310 -15.97 -15.93 2.91
C GLN A 310 -17.35 -16.52 3.16
N ALA A 311 -17.88 -16.37 4.38
CA ALA A 311 -19.24 -16.80 4.72
C ALA A 311 -20.31 -16.15 3.83
N SER A 312 -20.15 -14.87 3.49
CA SER A 312 -21.11 -14.16 2.63
C SER A 312 -21.15 -14.71 1.19
N ARG A 313 -20.01 -15.22 0.70
CA ARG A 313 -19.88 -15.87 -0.60
C ARG A 313 -20.52 -17.26 -0.61
N VAL A 314 -20.31 -18.04 0.45
CA VAL A 314 -20.95 -19.36 0.61
C VAL A 314 -22.47 -19.22 0.73
N LEU A 315 -22.94 -18.23 1.49
CA LEU A 315 -24.37 -17.89 1.60
C LEU A 315 -24.94 -17.23 0.33
N LYS A 316 -24.11 -16.91 -0.67
CA LYS A 316 -24.51 -16.28 -1.94
C LYS A 316 -25.32 -15.00 -1.73
N LEU A 317 -24.90 -14.15 -0.80
CA LEU A 317 -25.52 -12.85 -0.56
C LEU A 317 -25.37 -11.94 -1.79
N GLU A 318 -26.22 -10.91 -1.91
CA GLU A 318 -26.18 -9.97 -3.04
C GLU A 318 -24.81 -9.26 -3.13
N ARG A 319 -24.20 -8.95 -1.98
CA ARG A 319 -22.89 -8.31 -1.88
C ARG A 319 -22.09 -8.89 -0.72
N TYR A 320 -20.77 -8.83 -0.85
CA TYR A 320 -19.85 -9.47 0.10
C TYR A 320 -19.09 -8.48 1.00
N SER A 321 -19.40 -7.18 0.93
CA SER A 321 -18.68 -6.16 1.70
C SER A 321 -19.20 -6.04 3.13
N LEU A 322 -18.33 -5.62 4.05
CA LEU A 322 -18.69 -5.40 5.45
C LEU A 322 -19.83 -4.39 5.57
N GLN A 323 -19.79 -3.30 4.80
CA GLN A 323 -20.90 -2.35 4.73
C GLN A 323 -22.24 -3.03 4.42
N HIS A 324 -22.26 -3.98 3.48
CA HIS A 324 -23.50 -4.69 3.16
C HIS A 324 -23.95 -5.53 4.35
N LEU A 325 -23.04 -6.25 5.01
CA LEU A 325 -23.39 -7.07 6.18
C LEU A 325 -23.90 -6.23 7.36
N LEU A 326 -23.25 -5.10 7.64
CA LEU A 326 -23.68 -4.12 8.65
C LEU A 326 -25.10 -3.61 8.36
N GLN A 327 -25.38 -3.23 7.12
CA GLN A 327 -26.70 -2.74 6.74
C GLN A 327 -27.76 -3.85 6.75
N HIS A 328 -27.40 -5.04 6.26
CA HIS A 328 -28.32 -6.16 6.07
C HIS A 328 -28.71 -6.82 7.40
N TYR A 329 -27.73 -7.08 8.28
CA TYR A 329 -27.97 -7.76 9.55
C TYR A 329 -28.19 -6.80 10.73
N CYS A 330 -27.53 -5.65 10.75
CA CYS A 330 -27.56 -4.74 11.90
C CYS A 330 -28.39 -3.47 11.65
N GLY A 331 -28.77 -3.19 10.40
CA GLY A 331 -29.42 -1.93 10.02
C GLY A 331 -28.50 -0.71 10.10
N VAL A 332 -27.18 -0.93 10.17
CA VAL A 332 -26.17 0.12 10.34
C VAL A 332 -25.61 0.56 9.00
N THR A 333 -25.61 1.87 8.73
CA THR A 333 -25.06 2.44 7.50
C THR A 333 -23.61 2.89 7.71
N ALA A 334 -22.65 2.09 7.25
CA ALA A 334 -21.22 2.42 7.37
C ALA A 334 -20.80 3.60 6.47
N ASN A 335 -19.94 4.47 6.98
CA ASN A 335 -19.44 5.66 6.26
C ASN A 335 -18.15 5.38 5.46
N LYS A 336 -18.25 5.25 4.14
CA LYS A 336 -17.10 4.98 3.25
C LYS A 336 -16.04 6.08 3.16
N GLU A 337 -16.29 7.27 3.69
CA GLU A 337 -15.39 8.42 3.52
C GLU A 337 -13.99 8.17 4.12
N TYR A 338 -13.87 7.29 5.13
CA TYR A 338 -12.63 7.04 5.87
C TYR A 338 -11.86 5.80 5.43
N GLN A 339 -12.42 4.95 4.56
CA GLN A 339 -11.73 3.76 4.04
C GLN A 339 -10.38 4.08 3.37
N ASN A 340 -10.27 5.28 2.80
CA ASN A 340 -9.07 5.77 2.13
C ASN A 340 -8.41 6.91 2.91
N ALA A 341 -8.65 7.04 4.22
CA ALA A 341 -8.06 8.09 5.02
C ALA A 341 -6.55 7.86 5.23
N ASP A 342 -5.82 8.95 5.51
CA ASP A 342 -4.44 8.85 5.99
C ASP A 342 -4.41 8.44 7.48
N TRP A 343 -4.50 7.15 7.77
CA TRP A 343 -4.53 6.56 9.13
C TRP A 343 -3.26 6.78 9.95
N ARG A 344 -2.24 7.43 9.39
CA ARG A 344 -1.05 7.89 10.10
C ARG A 344 -1.32 9.13 10.95
N ALA A 345 -2.44 9.83 10.73
CA ALA A 345 -2.79 11.05 11.44
C ALA A 345 -2.88 10.83 12.96
N ARG A 346 -2.27 11.73 13.74
CA ARG A 346 -2.34 11.77 15.21
C ARG A 346 -2.50 13.23 15.70
N PRO A 347 -3.31 13.49 16.75
CA PRO A 347 -4.22 12.54 17.40
C PRO A 347 -5.31 12.06 16.44
N LEU A 348 -5.87 10.86 16.69
CA LEU A 348 -6.93 10.32 15.86
C LEU A 348 -8.23 11.14 16.05
N PRO A 349 -8.84 11.68 14.98
CA PRO A 349 -10.13 12.34 15.08
C PRO A 349 -11.23 11.38 15.57
N ASP A 350 -12.17 11.88 16.39
CA ASP A 350 -13.29 11.08 16.93
C ASP A 350 -14.09 10.35 15.84
N VAL A 351 -14.20 10.96 14.66
CA VAL A 351 -14.87 10.37 13.48
C VAL A 351 -14.14 9.15 12.94
N MET A 352 -12.81 9.12 12.99
CA MET A 352 -11.98 7.98 12.60
C MET A 352 -12.00 6.90 13.68
N ILE A 353 -12.00 7.30 14.97
CA ILE A 353 -12.20 6.37 16.09
C ILE A 353 -13.54 5.66 15.95
N LYS A 354 -14.62 6.40 15.70
CA LYS A 354 -15.95 5.82 15.50
C LYS A 354 -15.96 4.84 14.33
N TYR A 355 -15.42 5.25 13.17
CA TYR A 355 -15.33 4.40 12.00
C TYR A 355 -14.58 3.09 12.31
N GLY A 356 -13.37 3.19 12.87
CA GLY A 356 -12.59 1.99 13.18
C GLY A 356 -13.28 1.06 14.19
N ARG A 357 -14.00 1.61 15.17
CA ARG A 357 -14.80 0.77 16.09
C ARG A 357 -15.91 0.02 15.34
N GLU A 358 -16.59 0.67 14.40
CA GLU A 358 -17.71 0.07 13.65
C GLU A 358 -17.29 -1.19 12.86
N ASP A 359 -16.03 -1.28 12.42
CA ASP A 359 -15.53 -2.41 11.63
C ASP A 359 -15.48 -3.73 12.42
N THR A 360 -15.24 -3.70 13.73
CA THR A 360 -15.22 -4.90 14.58
C THR A 360 -16.43 -5.04 15.51
N HIS A 361 -17.05 -3.92 15.90
CA HIS A 361 -18.07 -3.88 16.95
C HIS A 361 -19.25 -4.83 16.73
N TYR A 362 -19.75 -4.89 15.49
CA TYR A 362 -20.89 -5.74 15.11
C TYR A 362 -20.49 -7.13 14.61
N LEU A 363 -19.20 -7.39 14.44
CA LEU A 363 -18.73 -8.53 13.65
C LEU A 363 -18.99 -9.87 14.33
N LEU A 364 -18.96 -9.91 15.68
CA LEU A 364 -19.33 -11.11 16.45
C LEU A 364 -20.82 -11.43 16.37
N TYR A 365 -21.70 -10.42 16.30
CA TYR A 365 -23.13 -10.65 16.05
C TYR A 365 -23.37 -11.19 14.64
N ILE A 366 -22.70 -10.61 13.64
CA ILE A 366 -22.77 -11.08 12.25
C ILE A 366 -22.27 -12.52 12.15
N TYR A 367 -21.19 -12.86 12.86
CA TYR A 367 -20.69 -14.23 12.97
C TYR A 367 -21.76 -15.21 13.47
N ASP A 368 -22.47 -14.89 14.56
CA ASP A 368 -23.55 -15.75 15.07
C ASP A 368 -24.66 -15.94 14.03
N VAL A 369 -25.13 -14.85 13.44
CA VAL A 369 -26.22 -14.88 12.44
C VAL A 369 -25.82 -15.70 11.22
N MET A 370 -24.61 -15.53 10.72
CA MET A 370 -24.14 -16.25 9.54
C MET A 370 -23.96 -17.73 9.82
N ARG A 371 -23.52 -18.12 11.03
CA ARG A 371 -23.45 -19.53 11.43
C ARG A 371 -24.81 -20.20 11.43
N ILE A 372 -25.84 -19.54 11.99
CA ILE A 372 -27.20 -20.06 11.98
C ILE A 372 -27.69 -20.24 10.53
N LYS A 373 -27.44 -19.26 9.67
CA LYS A 373 -27.83 -19.35 8.24
C LYS A 373 -27.11 -20.45 7.48
N LEU A 374 -25.82 -20.65 7.74
CA LEU A 374 -25.05 -21.74 7.13
C LEU A 374 -25.57 -23.11 7.59
N PHE A 375 -25.95 -23.20 8.87
CA PHE A 375 -26.59 -24.39 9.42
C PHE A 375 -27.96 -24.66 8.80
N GLU A 376 -28.84 -23.65 8.70
CA GLU A 376 -30.13 -23.75 8.00
C GLU A 376 -29.94 -24.24 6.55
N LEU A 377 -28.97 -23.67 5.83
CA LEU A 377 -28.64 -24.08 4.47
C LEU A 377 -28.18 -25.55 4.37
N SER A 378 -27.43 -26.03 5.36
CA SER A 378 -26.99 -27.43 5.43
C SER A 378 -28.17 -28.39 5.57
N MET A 379 -29.23 -27.99 6.29
CA MET A 379 -30.43 -28.81 6.47
C MET A 379 -31.30 -28.86 5.20
N GLU A 380 -31.26 -27.83 4.37
CA GLU A 380 -32.02 -27.74 3.12
C GLU A 380 -31.36 -28.51 1.96
N SER A 381 -30.04 -28.75 2.04
CA SER A 381 -29.31 -29.46 1.00
C SER A 381 -29.41 -30.99 1.16
N GLU A 382 -29.85 -31.70 0.12
CA GLU A 382 -29.77 -33.18 0.06
C GLU A 382 -28.33 -33.70 -0.21
N GLY A 383 -27.34 -32.80 -0.24
CA GLY A 383 -25.94 -33.07 -0.57
C GLY A 383 -25.06 -33.35 0.66
N SER A 384 -23.80 -33.75 0.41
CA SER A 384 -22.79 -33.96 1.47
C SER A 384 -22.03 -32.71 1.89
N ASP A 385 -22.25 -31.58 1.21
CA ASP A 385 -21.44 -30.38 1.36
C ASP A 385 -21.93 -29.60 2.58
N ASP A 386 -21.10 -29.55 3.64
CA ASP A 386 -21.34 -28.76 4.84
C ASP A 386 -20.90 -27.30 4.58
N PRO A 387 -21.83 -26.33 4.43
CA PRO A 387 -21.49 -24.95 4.13
C PRO A 387 -20.65 -24.31 5.23
N LEU A 388 -20.81 -24.72 6.48
CA LEU A 388 -20.02 -24.19 7.59
C LEU A 388 -18.57 -24.68 7.47
N LEU A 389 -18.37 -25.96 7.17
CA LEU A 389 -17.05 -26.52 6.88
C LEU A 389 -16.38 -25.78 5.73
N GLU A 390 -17.10 -25.52 4.63
CA GLU A 390 -16.57 -24.78 3.47
C GLU A 390 -16.05 -23.38 3.88
N VAL A 391 -16.76 -22.68 4.77
CA VAL A 391 -16.30 -21.37 5.28
C VAL A 391 -15.01 -21.51 6.08
N TYR A 392 -14.90 -22.52 6.94
CA TYR A 392 -13.66 -22.76 7.69
C TYR A 392 -12.52 -23.21 6.79
N GLU A 393 -12.76 -23.99 5.73
CA GLU A 393 -11.74 -24.37 4.74
C GLU A 393 -11.23 -23.13 4.00
N ARG A 394 -12.14 -22.27 3.52
CA ARG A 394 -11.76 -21.01 2.87
C ARG A 394 -10.99 -20.10 3.83
N SER A 395 -11.46 -19.95 5.08
CA SER A 395 -10.78 -19.15 6.11
C SER A 395 -9.40 -19.71 6.48
N TYR A 396 -9.27 -21.04 6.55
CA TYR A 396 -8.01 -21.74 6.76
C TYR A 396 -7.02 -21.45 5.63
N ASN A 397 -7.46 -21.53 4.37
CA ASN A 397 -6.61 -21.23 3.22
C ASN A 397 -6.12 -19.78 3.21
N VAL A 398 -6.96 -18.83 3.66
CA VAL A 398 -6.53 -17.43 3.87
C VAL A 398 -5.45 -17.36 4.95
N CYS A 399 -5.63 -18.05 6.08
CA CYS A 399 -4.65 -18.05 7.17
C CYS A 399 -3.33 -18.77 6.83
N MET A 400 -3.36 -19.72 5.89
CA MET A 400 -2.16 -20.46 5.42
C MET A 400 -1.22 -19.61 4.55
N GLN A 401 -1.64 -18.42 4.12
CA GLN A 401 -0.79 -17.52 3.35
C GLN A 401 0.42 -17.10 4.18
N LEU A 402 1.60 -17.09 3.56
CA LEU A 402 2.81 -16.48 4.12
C LEU A 402 3.11 -15.19 3.38
N TYR A 403 3.45 -14.14 4.13
CA TYR A 403 3.88 -12.88 3.53
C TYR A 403 5.18 -13.07 2.74
N GLU A 404 5.14 -12.70 1.46
CA GLU A 404 6.31 -12.64 0.59
C GLU A 404 6.56 -11.18 0.17
N LYS A 405 7.83 -10.75 0.21
CA LYS A 405 8.22 -9.46 -0.35
C LYS A 405 8.11 -9.48 -1.87
N GLU A 406 7.67 -8.36 -2.44
CA GLU A 406 7.82 -8.14 -3.89
C GLU A 406 9.30 -7.91 -4.19
N LEU A 407 9.90 -8.83 -4.95
CA LEU A 407 11.30 -8.76 -5.35
C LEU A 407 11.44 -8.15 -6.74
N LEU A 408 12.41 -7.23 -6.85
CA LEU A 408 12.85 -6.70 -8.13
C LEU A 408 13.63 -7.78 -8.88
N THR A 409 13.20 -8.05 -10.10
CA THR A 409 13.86 -8.96 -11.06
C THR A 409 14.09 -8.23 -12.37
N GLU A 410 14.93 -8.78 -13.23
CA GLU A 410 15.20 -8.23 -14.57
C GLU A 410 13.94 -8.07 -15.42
N SER A 411 12.88 -8.84 -15.14
CA SER A 411 11.62 -8.81 -15.87
C SER A 411 10.49 -8.04 -15.18
N SER A 412 10.69 -7.54 -13.96
CA SER A 412 9.63 -6.91 -13.16
C SER A 412 9.01 -5.69 -13.85
N TYR A 413 9.78 -4.97 -14.67
CA TYR A 413 9.28 -3.82 -15.44
C TYR A 413 8.17 -4.20 -16.43
N LEU A 414 8.09 -5.46 -16.88
CA LEU A 414 7.05 -5.94 -17.80
C LEU A 414 5.66 -5.95 -17.15
N ASN A 415 5.59 -5.99 -15.81
CA ASN A 415 4.34 -5.94 -15.05
C ASN A 415 3.83 -4.51 -14.84
N LEU A 416 4.55 -3.49 -15.34
CA LEU A 416 4.14 -2.09 -15.21
C LEU A 416 2.78 -1.86 -15.90
N LYS A 417 1.78 -1.46 -15.11
CA LYS A 417 0.43 -1.15 -15.63
C LYS A 417 0.49 -0.07 -16.71
N GLY A 418 -0.13 -0.36 -17.86
CA GLY A 418 -0.16 0.52 -19.03
C GLY A 418 0.94 0.27 -20.05
N LEU A 419 1.95 -0.55 -19.73
CA LEU A 419 3.06 -0.83 -20.64
C LEU A 419 2.63 -1.60 -21.90
N ARG A 420 1.81 -2.65 -21.74
CA ARG A 420 1.33 -3.51 -22.85
C ARG A 420 0.64 -2.72 -23.96
N GLY A 421 -0.15 -1.70 -23.61
CA GLY A 421 -0.85 -0.84 -24.57
C GLY A 421 -0.04 0.36 -25.07
N ALA A 422 1.20 0.54 -24.62
CA ALA A 422 2.00 1.71 -24.99
C ALA A 422 2.68 1.57 -26.36
N GLY A 423 2.81 0.35 -26.89
CA GLY A 423 3.37 0.09 -28.23
C GLY A 423 4.86 0.43 -28.37
N PHE A 424 5.60 0.44 -27.27
CA PHE A 424 6.99 0.88 -27.22
C PHE A 424 7.95 0.04 -28.08
N ASN A 425 8.99 0.69 -28.61
CA ASN A 425 10.13 0.03 -29.26
C ASN A 425 11.23 -0.35 -28.23
N GLY A 426 12.31 -1.02 -28.68
CA GLY A 426 13.39 -1.45 -27.79
C GLY A 426 14.03 -0.30 -26.99
N GLN A 427 14.23 0.88 -27.59
CA GLN A 427 14.77 2.05 -26.87
C GLN A 427 13.85 2.52 -25.75
N GLN A 428 12.56 2.70 -26.05
CA GLN A 428 11.58 3.16 -25.08
C GLN A 428 11.39 2.12 -23.96
N LEU A 429 11.41 0.84 -24.30
CA LEU A 429 11.31 -0.25 -23.32
C LEU A 429 12.56 -0.31 -22.40
N ALA A 430 13.75 -0.07 -22.95
CA ALA A 430 14.97 0.04 -22.16
C ALA A 430 14.91 1.24 -21.19
N VAL A 431 14.30 2.36 -21.59
CA VAL A 431 14.07 3.51 -20.71
C VAL A 431 13.07 3.16 -19.61
N VAL A 432 11.98 2.47 -19.92
CA VAL A 432 11.03 1.97 -18.90
C VAL A 432 11.75 1.09 -17.88
N SER A 433 12.55 0.13 -18.34
CA SER A 433 13.29 -0.78 -17.46
C SER A 433 14.25 -0.02 -16.52
N GLY A 434 15.07 0.89 -17.06
CA GLY A 434 16.01 1.67 -16.24
C GLY A 434 15.32 2.59 -15.22
N LEU A 435 14.21 3.24 -15.61
CA LEU A 435 13.44 4.07 -14.68
C LEU A 435 12.69 3.23 -13.63
N PHE A 436 12.26 2.02 -13.99
CA PHE A 436 11.60 1.09 -13.08
C PHE A 436 12.58 0.63 -11.99
N GLU A 437 13.79 0.23 -12.38
CA GLU A 437 14.87 -0.17 -11.46
C GLU A 437 15.26 0.98 -10.53
N TRP A 438 15.56 2.16 -11.08
CA TRP A 438 15.90 3.34 -10.28
C TRP A 438 14.82 3.69 -9.26
N ARG A 439 13.55 3.67 -9.70
CA ARG A 439 12.41 3.94 -8.82
C ARG A 439 12.31 2.92 -7.70
N ASP A 440 12.50 1.64 -7.98
CA ASP A 440 12.43 0.58 -6.97
C ASP A 440 13.54 0.72 -5.93
N VAL A 441 14.78 0.93 -6.37
CA VAL A 441 15.94 1.16 -5.48
C VAL A 441 15.69 2.36 -4.55
N LEU A 442 15.25 3.49 -5.11
CA LEU A 442 14.97 4.69 -4.33
C LEU A 442 13.76 4.52 -3.41
N ALA A 443 12.71 3.85 -3.86
CA ALA A 443 11.52 3.57 -3.05
C ALA A 443 11.86 2.72 -1.82
N ARG A 444 12.75 1.72 -1.98
CA ARG A 444 13.26 0.89 -0.88
C ARG A 444 14.09 1.70 0.11
N SER A 445 15.03 2.51 -0.37
CA SER A 445 15.94 3.27 0.49
C SER A 445 15.21 4.34 1.31
N GLU A 446 14.24 5.01 0.69
CA GLU A 446 13.47 6.08 1.34
C GLU A 446 12.27 5.58 2.16
N ASP A 447 11.98 4.27 2.10
CA ASP A 447 10.71 3.68 2.56
C ASP A 447 9.49 4.48 2.07
N GLU A 448 9.35 4.56 0.74
CA GLU A 448 8.25 5.25 0.07
C GLU A 448 7.59 4.34 -0.96
N SER A 449 6.33 4.61 -1.29
CA SER A 449 5.70 3.86 -2.37
C SER A 449 6.31 4.23 -3.72
N THR A 450 6.38 3.26 -4.62
CA THR A 450 6.82 3.50 -6.01
C THR A 450 5.99 4.58 -6.69
N GLY A 451 4.69 4.64 -6.38
CA GLY A 451 3.78 5.68 -6.88
C GLY A 451 4.08 7.09 -6.35
N PHE A 452 4.62 7.21 -5.14
CA PHE A 452 5.05 8.49 -4.56
C PHE A 452 6.39 8.96 -5.13
N ILE A 453 7.33 8.02 -5.38
CA ILE A 453 8.62 8.31 -6.02
C ILE A 453 8.41 8.76 -7.48
N LEU A 454 7.85 7.88 -8.31
CA LEU A 454 7.65 8.13 -9.74
C LEU A 454 6.44 7.34 -10.26
N PRO A 455 5.28 7.99 -10.46
CA PRO A 455 4.06 7.31 -10.89
C PRO A 455 4.21 6.59 -12.24
N ASN A 456 3.53 5.45 -12.42
CA ASN A 456 3.59 4.65 -13.65
C ASN A 456 3.33 5.50 -14.91
N LYS A 457 2.31 6.37 -14.87
CA LYS A 457 1.98 7.26 -16.00
C LYS A 457 3.10 8.23 -16.36
N VAL A 458 3.96 8.57 -15.41
CA VAL A 458 5.10 9.47 -15.64
C VAL A 458 6.27 8.69 -16.23
N ILE A 459 6.54 7.47 -15.75
CA ILE A 459 7.50 6.55 -16.40
C ILE A 459 7.18 6.39 -17.88
N LEU A 460 5.92 6.07 -18.20
CA LEU A 460 5.49 5.87 -19.57
C LEU A 460 5.66 7.14 -20.42
N GLU A 461 5.39 8.32 -19.86
CA GLU A 461 5.55 9.57 -20.61
C GLU A 461 7.03 9.93 -20.83
N ILE A 462 7.88 9.76 -19.81
CA ILE A 462 9.33 9.95 -19.95
C ILE A 462 9.89 8.97 -20.98
N ALA A 463 9.48 7.69 -20.93
CA ALA A 463 9.91 6.69 -21.91
C ALA A 463 9.41 7.02 -23.33
N LYS A 464 8.20 7.59 -23.47
CA LYS A 464 7.66 7.99 -24.77
C LYS A 464 8.44 9.15 -25.39
N GLN A 465 8.73 10.18 -24.60
CA GLN A 465 9.34 11.43 -25.06
C GLN A 465 10.88 11.40 -25.03
N MET A 466 11.48 10.51 -24.25
CA MET A 466 12.93 10.34 -24.03
C MET A 466 13.67 11.67 -23.86
N PRO A 467 13.33 12.49 -22.84
CA PRO A 467 13.96 13.79 -22.64
C PRO A 467 15.44 13.64 -22.27
N VAL A 468 16.32 14.30 -23.02
CA VAL A 468 17.78 14.27 -22.81
C VAL A 468 18.34 15.55 -22.14
N THR A 469 17.46 16.48 -21.76
CA THR A 469 17.81 17.75 -21.08
C THR A 469 16.86 18.04 -19.92
N THR A 470 17.36 18.73 -18.90
CA THR A 470 16.61 19.07 -17.68
C THR A 470 15.39 19.92 -17.98
N SER A 471 15.51 20.90 -18.88
CA SER A 471 14.37 21.73 -19.29
C SER A 471 13.25 20.93 -19.95
N ASN A 472 13.57 19.92 -20.75
CA ASN A 472 12.57 19.05 -21.38
C ASN A 472 11.89 18.15 -20.35
N LEU A 473 12.66 17.58 -19.42
CA LEU A 473 12.12 16.76 -18.34
C LEU A 473 11.21 17.58 -17.42
N ARG A 474 11.64 18.78 -16.99
CA ARG A 474 10.85 19.70 -16.17
C ARG A 474 9.53 20.04 -16.84
N ARG A 475 9.53 20.39 -18.13
CA ARG A 475 8.30 20.69 -18.88
C ARG A 475 7.35 19.49 -18.94
N LEU A 476 7.88 18.27 -19.07
CA LEU A 476 7.09 17.04 -19.13
C LEU A 476 6.40 16.73 -17.79
N VAL A 477 7.07 17.03 -16.67
CA VAL A 477 6.55 16.73 -15.33
C VAL A 477 5.81 17.90 -14.67
N ALA A 478 5.99 19.13 -15.14
CA ALA A 478 5.42 20.36 -14.55
C ALA A 478 3.88 20.37 -14.48
N GLU A 479 3.20 19.69 -15.40
CA GLU A 479 1.74 19.59 -15.40
C GLU A 479 1.19 18.60 -14.36
N ARG A 480 2.08 17.86 -13.68
CA ARG A 480 1.73 16.83 -12.71
C ARG A 480 2.22 17.28 -11.34
N SER A 481 1.38 17.13 -10.33
CA SER A 481 1.61 17.54 -8.93
C SER A 481 3.07 17.38 -8.49
N ARG A 482 3.62 18.36 -7.75
CA ARG A 482 5.03 18.37 -7.27
C ARG A 482 5.50 16.97 -6.89
N LEU A 483 6.44 16.43 -7.67
CA LEU A 483 7.05 15.13 -7.46
C LEU A 483 8.44 15.37 -6.86
N PRO A 484 8.57 15.44 -5.51
CA PRO A 484 9.80 15.91 -4.87
C PRO A 484 11.01 15.05 -5.24
N TYR A 485 10.82 13.74 -5.36
CA TYR A 485 11.90 12.82 -5.77
C TYR A 485 12.29 12.96 -7.24
N VAL A 486 11.38 13.38 -8.11
CA VAL A 486 11.74 13.66 -9.50
C VAL A 486 12.48 14.99 -9.59
N GLU A 487 12.00 16.02 -8.88
CA GLU A 487 12.59 17.35 -8.85
C GLU A 487 14.05 17.33 -8.35
N ARG A 488 14.32 16.56 -7.30
CA ARG A 488 15.66 16.39 -6.72
C ARG A 488 16.61 15.51 -7.54
N ASN A 489 16.10 14.69 -8.47
CA ASN A 489 16.89 13.68 -9.18
C ASN A 489 16.85 13.84 -10.72
N HIS A 490 16.64 15.06 -11.23
CA HIS A 490 16.54 15.29 -12.67
C HIS A 490 17.75 14.76 -13.46
N ASP A 491 18.97 15.03 -12.99
CA ASP A 491 20.19 14.65 -13.72
C ASP A 491 20.36 13.13 -13.76
N ILE A 492 20.02 12.43 -12.67
CA ILE A 492 20.01 10.97 -12.60
C ILE A 492 19.02 10.39 -13.60
N ILE A 493 17.78 10.92 -13.64
CA ILE A 493 16.74 10.48 -14.58
C ILE A 493 17.19 10.68 -16.03
N ILE A 494 17.76 11.82 -16.37
CA ILE A 494 18.27 12.11 -17.73
C ILE A 494 19.41 11.17 -18.09
N ASN A 495 20.32 10.93 -17.15
CA ASN A 495 21.41 9.98 -17.36
C ASN A 495 20.87 8.57 -17.60
N ILE A 496 19.87 8.12 -16.83
CA ILE A 496 19.20 6.84 -17.06
C ILE A 496 18.61 6.79 -18.47
N VAL A 497 17.86 7.81 -18.89
CA VAL A 497 17.29 7.89 -20.24
C VAL A 497 18.38 7.73 -21.30
N ARG A 498 19.47 8.51 -21.20
CA ARG A 498 20.56 8.51 -22.17
C ARG A 498 21.25 7.15 -22.27
N HIS A 499 21.55 6.51 -21.14
CA HIS A 499 22.21 5.20 -21.10
C HIS A 499 21.27 4.07 -21.56
N SER A 500 20.00 4.11 -21.15
CA SER A 500 19.00 3.11 -21.55
C SER A 500 18.77 3.08 -23.06
N MET A 501 18.75 4.24 -23.73
CA MET A 501 18.59 4.32 -25.19
C MET A 501 19.71 3.59 -25.96
N GLN A 502 20.90 3.45 -25.38
CA GLN A 502 22.03 2.73 -25.98
C GLN A 502 21.89 1.21 -25.83
N LYS A 503 21.04 0.73 -24.90
CA LYS A 503 20.80 -0.70 -24.64
C LYS A 503 19.64 -1.29 -25.43
N ALA A 504 19.12 -0.58 -26.43
CA ALA A 504 17.91 -0.94 -27.19
C ALA A 504 17.87 -2.39 -27.68
N ALA A 505 18.99 -2.90 -28.19
CA ALA A 505 19.09 -4.24 -28.76
C ALA A 505 18.67 -5.35 -27.79
N ALA A 506 18.93 -5.19 -26.49
CA ALA A 506 18.55 -6.17 -25.47
C ALA A 506 17.04 -6.22 -25.21
N PHE A 507 16.28 -5.23 -25.69
CA PHE A 507 14.84 -5.07 -25.41
C PHE A 507 13.96 -5.24 -26.66
N GLU A 508 14.53 -5.40 -27.85
CA GLU A 508 13.74 -5.51 -29.09
C GLU A 508 12.85 -6.75 -29.11
N GLU A 509 13.35 -7.90 -28.64
CA GLU A 509 12.57 -9.13 -28.56
C GLU A 509 11.37 -8.99 -27.61
N ALA A 510 11.61 -8.42 -26.42
CA ALA A 510 10.56 -8.16 -25.45
C ALA A 510 9.53 -7.14 -25.99
N ALA A 511 9.97 -6.12 -26.70
CA ALA A 511 9.11 -5.12 -27.32
C ALA A 511 8.23 -5.72 -28.42
N LEU A 512 8.78 -6.62 -29.25
CA LEU A 512 8.02 -7.35 -30.27
C LEU A 512 6.95 -8.24 -29.61
N ARG A 513 7.35 -9.03 -28.61
CA ARG A 513 6.43 -9.90 -27.87
C ARG A 513 5.26 -9.13 -27.26
N LEU A 514 5.52 -7.97 -26.63
CA LEU A 514 4.47 -7.13 -26.06
C LEU A 514 3.48 -6.61 -27.11
N LYS A 515 3.95 -6.29 -28.32
CA LYS A 515 3.09 -5.85 -29.43
C LYS A 515 2.20 -6.99 -29.94
N GLU A 516 2.76 -8.18 -30.10
CA GLU A 516 2.02 -9.37 -30.51
C GLU A 516 0.96 -9.76 -29.47
N GLU A 517 1.32 -9.77 -28.19
CA GLU A 517 0.39 -10.02 -27.09
C GLU A 517 -0.75 -8.99 -27.05
N HIS A 518 -0.45 -7.71 -27.27
CA HIS A 518 -1.46 -6.65 -27.32
C HIS A 518 -2.40 -6.81 -28.52
N ALA A 519 -1.87 -7.10 -29.71
CA ALA A 519 -2.67 -7.33 -30.90
C ALA A 519 -3.60 -8.54 -30.73
N ALA A 520 -3.10 -9.64 -30.17
CA ALA A 520 -3.91 -10.82 -29.86
C ALA A 520 -5.01 -10.50 -28.83
N PHE A 521 -4.71 -9.69 -27.82
CA PHE A 521 -5.69 -9.24 -26.84
C PHE A 521 -6.78 -8.36 -27.48
N GLU A 522 -6.41 -7.41 -28.33
CA GLU A 522 -7.38 -6.56 -29.05
C GLU A 522 -8.27 -7.38 -29.99
N GLU A 523 -7.69 -8.37 -30.68
CA GLU A 523 -8.44 -9.28 -31.55
C GLU A 523 -9.43 -10.13 -30.73
N ALA A 524 -9.00 -10.70 -29.60
CA ALA A 524 -9.87 -11.45 -28.71
C ALA A 524 -11.01 -10.57 -28.14
N ALA A 525 -10.69 -9.32 -27.75
CA ALA A 525 -11.68 -8.37 -27.26
C ALA A 525 -12.70 -7.97 -28.35
N LEU A 526 -12.27 -7.87 -29.61
CA LEU A 526 -13.16 -7.64 -30.75
C LEU A 526 -14.11 -8.82 -30.95
N ARG A 527 -13.59 -10.05 -30.96
CA ARG A 527 -14.41 -11.27 -31.09
C ARG A 527 -15.47 -11.38 -29.99
N LEU A 528 -15.10 -11.11 -28.74
CA LEU A 528 -16.06 -11.11 -27.63
C LEU A 528 -17.15 -10.03 -27.77
N LYS A 529 -16.82 -8.86 -28.34
CA LYS A 529 -17.81 -7.82 -28.63
C LYS A 529 -18.75 -8.25 -29.76
N GLU A 530 -18.23 -8.89 -30.80
CA GLU A 530 -19.02 -9.44 -31.91
C GLU A 530 -19.94 -10.57 -31.44
N GLU A 531 -19.47 -11.48 -30.58
CA GLU A 531 -20.26 -12.55 -29.98
C GLU A 531 -21.38 -12.00 -29.07
N LYS A 532 -21.09 -10.99 -28.25
CA LYS A 532 -22.11 -10.30 -27.44
C LYS A 532 -23.15 -9.60 -28.33
N ALA A 533 -22.72 -8.90 -29.37
CA ALA A 533 -23.61 -8.25 -30.33
C ALA A 533 -24.44 -9.26 -31.14
N ALA A 534 -23.89 -10.44 -31.46
CA ALA A 534 -24.61 -11.51 -32.13
C ALA A 534 -25.65 -12.17 -31.22
N ASN A 535 -25.35 -12.35 -29.93
CA ASN A 535 -26.32 -12.84 -28.95
C ASN A 535 -27.44 -11.84 -28.66
N GLU A 536 -27.16 -10.53 -28.67
CA GLU A 536 -28.17 -9.48 -28.53
C GLU A 536 -29.07 -9.38 -29.78
N ASN A 537 -28.52 -9.59 -30.99
CA ASN A 537 -29.28 -9.57 -32.24
C ASN A 537 -30.01 -10.89 -32.55
N GLY A 538 -29.58 -12.02 -31.99
CA GLY A 538 -30.23 -13.33 -32.11
C GLY A 538 -31.57 -13.43 -31.36
N ALA A 539 -31.88 -12.49 -30.48
CA ALA A 539 -33.16 -12.41 -29.76
C ALA A 539 -34.29 -11.75 -30.58
N ASN A 540 -34.05 -11.34 -31.84
CA ASN A 540 -35.05 -10.66 -32.67
C ASN A 540 -35.21 -11.33 -34.05
N VAL A 541 -35.62 -12.60 -34.07
CA VAL A 541 -36.14 -13.22 -35.31
C VAL A 541 -37.65 -12.98 -35.39
N GLN A 542 -38.05 -12.08 -36.27
CA GLN A 542 -39.44 -11.84 -36.65
C GLN A 542 -40.03 -13.06 -37.36
N VAL A 543 -41.17 -13.54 -36.86
CA VAL A 543 -42.08 -14.48 -37.53
C VAL A 543 -42.68 -13.80 -38.77
N PRO A 544 -42.74 -14.44 -39.97
CA PRO A 544 -43.34 -13.81 -41.14
C PRO A 544 -44.87 -13.78 -41.03
N LYS A 545 -45.47 -12.61 -41.25
CA LYS A 545 -46.93 -12.40 -41.37
C LYS A 545 -47.45 -12.92 -42.72
N MET A 546 -48.51 -13.74 -42.69
CA MET A 546 -49.41 -13.95 -43.83
C MET A 546 -50.54 -12.92 -43.85
N PRO A 547 -51.12 -12.60 -45.03
CA PRO A 547 -52.01 -11.44 -45.22
C PRO A 547 -53.47 -11.77 -44.93
N THR A 548 -54.21 -10.84 -44.32
CA THR A 548 -55.67 -10.91 -44.19
C THR A 548 -56.34 -9.97 -45.19
N GLY A 549 -57.05 -10.55 -46.16
CA GLY A 549 -58.07 -9.89 -46.96
C GLY A 549 -59.36 -9.72 -46.16
N ALA A 550 -60.08 -8.65 -46.49
CA ALA A 550 -61.29 -8.14 -45.83
C ALA A 550 -62.47 -9.12 -45.82
N CYS A 551 -63.37 -8.97 -44.84
CA CYS A 551 -64.74 -9.46 -44.94
C CYS A 551 -65.70 -8.35 -44.49
N ASP A 552 -66.61 -8.01 -45.40
CA ASP A 552 -67.79 -7.17 -45.20
C ASP A 552 -68.92 -7.97 -44.52
N ALA A 553 -69.88 -7.21 -43.97
CA ALA A 553 -71.26 -7.56 -43.62
C ALA A 553 -71.59 -8.13 -42.21
N THR A 554 -72.10 -7.21 -41.38
CA THR A 554 -73.21 -7.27 -40.39
C THR A 554 -74.42 -8.17 -40.73
N PRO A 555 -75.44 -8.38 -39.85
CA PRO A 555 -75.56 -8.36 -38.36
C PRO A 555 -76.46 -9.55 -37.86
N PRO A 556 -77.37 -9.43 -36.85
CA PRO A 556 -77.16 -9.54 -35.40
C PRO A 556 -78.01 -10.66 -34.74
N LEU A 557 -77.98 -10.68 -33.38
CA LEU A 557 -78.98 -11.20 -32.42
C LEU A 557 -78.63 -12.49 -31.67
N GLY A 558 -78.88 -12.43 -30.35
CA GLY A 558 -79.53 -13.54 -29.66
C GLY A 558 -78.79 -14.15 -28.48
N HIS A 559 -79.05 -13.60 -27.29
CA HIS A 559 -79.32 -14.25 -26.00
C HIS A 559 -78.77 -15.65 -25.65
N SER A 560 -78.49 -15.75 -24.35
CA SER A 560 -78.65 -16.89 -23.42
C SER A 560 -77.41 -17.71 -23.06
N ALA A 561 -77.16 -17.73 -21.75
CA ALA A 561 -76.39 -18.70 -20.98
C ALA A 561 -77.15 -20.06 -20.94
N PRO A 562 -76.77 -21.11 -20.18
CA PRO A 562 -75.60 -21.32 -19.32
C PRO A 562 -74.98 -22.76 -19.43
N GLU A 563 -74.08 -23.09 -18.50
CA GLU A 563 -73.78 -24.43 -17.95
C GLU A 563 -73.03 -25.50 -18.77
N GLY A 564 -72.01 -26.09 -18.12
CA GLY A 564 -71.98 -27.55 -17.96
C GLY A 564 -70.76 -28.33 -18.45
N ASN A 565 -69.83 -28.57 -17.51
CA ASN A 565 -69.07 -29.82 -17.27
C ASN A 565 -68.03 -30.38 -18.27
N GLY A 566 -66.80 -30.57 -17.76
CA GLY A 566 -66.19 -31.91 -17.71
C GLY A 566 -64.73 -32.06 -18.16
N PHE A 567 -63.80 -32.10 -17.17
CA PHE A 567 -62.56 -32.92 -17.03
C PHE A 567 -61.53 -33.08 -18.20
N PRO A 568 -60.28 -33.58 -17.98
CA PRO A 568 -59.38 -33.57 -16.81
C PRO A 568 -57.94 -33.03 -17.13
N ASP A 569 -57.11 -32.90 -16.08
CA ASP A 569 -55.63 -33.02 -15.99
C ASP A 569 -54.71 -32.76 -17.22
N LYS A 570 -53.69 -31.89 -17.04
CA LYS A 570 -52.26 -32.30 -17.09
C LYS A 570 -51.26 -31.16 -16.78
N LYS A 571 -50.27 -31.57 -16.00
CA LYS A 571 -49.00 -30.93 -15.62
C LYS A 571 -48.14 -30.49 -16.81
N GLY A 572 -47.31 -29.46 -16.57
CA GLY A 572 -46.14 -29.15 -17.40
C GLY A 572 -45.56 -27.75 -17.17
N LYS A 573 -44.99 -27.49 -15.97
CA LYS A 573 -44.12 -26.31 -15.78
C LYS A 573 -42.73 -26.68 -16.29
N LYS A 574 -42.28 -25.98 -17.34
CA LYS A 574 -40.93 -26.06 -17.88
C LYS A 574 -39.95 -25.27 -17.02
N GLU A 575 -38.84 -25.93 -16.72
CA GLU A 575 -37.61 -25.40 -16.14
C GLU A 575 -37.03 -24.27 -16.99
N ILE A 576 -36.54 -23.21 -16.33
CA ILE A 576 -35.61 -22.25 -16.92
C ILE A 576 -34.28 -22.48 -16.21
N LYS A 577 -33.34 -23.06 -16.95
CA LYS A 577 -31.94 -23.26 -16.57
C LYS A 577 -31.24 -21.92 -16.77
N VAL A 578 -30.78 -21.28 -15.68
CA VAL A 578 -29.94 -20.08 -15.76
C VAL A 578 -28.51 -20.57 -15.56
N GLU A 579 -27.74 -20.63 -16.65
CA GLU A 579 -26.33 -20.97 -16.62
C GLU A 579 -25.49 -19.81 -16.07
N GLN A 580 -24.56 -20.19 -15.20
CA GLN A 580 -23.60 -19.36 -14.48
C GLN A 580 -22.60 -18.73 -15.45
N ILE A 581 -22.36 -17.42 -15.31
CA ILE A 581 -21.14 -16.79 -15.84
C ILE A 581 -20.07 -16.96 -14.77
N VAL A 582 -19.14 -17.86 -15.05
CA VAL A 582 -17.91 -18.08 -14.28
C VAL A 582 -16.94 -16.98 -14.68
N GLU A 583 -16.59 -16.09 -13.75
CA GLU A 583 -15.35 -15.30 -13.84
C GLU A 583 -14.21 -16.21 -13.37
N SER A 584 -13.56 -16.89 -14.33
CA SER A 584 -12.28 -17.56 -14.09
C SER A 584 -11.16 -16.54 -14.21
N GLU A 585 -10.72 -16.01 -13.08
CA GLU A 585 -9.41 -15.39 -12.96
C GLU A 585 -8.30 -16.42 -13.20
N THR A 586 -7.26 -15.93 -13.85
CA THR A 586 -6.03 -16.61 -14.24
C THR A 586 -5.25 -17.11 -13.03
N SER A 587 -5.45 -18.37 -12.68
CA SER A 587 -4.48 -19.18 -11.91
C SER A 587 -4.19 -20.44 -12.71
N ASP A 588 -3.26 -20.36 -13.66
CA ASP A 588 -2.46 -21.51 -14.12
C ASP A 588 -1.49 -21.04 -15.22
N LEU A 589 -0.29 -20.64 -14.80
CA LEU A 589 0.97 -20.76 -15.54
C LEU A 589 2.13 -20.38 -14.58
N LYS A 590 2.22 -21.08 -13.45
CA LYS A 590 3.48 -21.26 -12.72
C LYS A 590 3.88 -22.72 -12.83
N LYS A 591 4.67 -23.05 -13.86
CA LYS A 591 5.59 -24.19 -13.83
C LYS A 591 7.00 -23.63 -14.02
N PRO A 592 7.99 -24.05 -13.20
CA PRO A 592 9.37 -23.73 -13.46
C PRO A 592 9.83 -24.55 -14.66
N LEU A 593 10.22 -23.89 -15.74
CA LEU A 593 10.92 -24.55 -16.84
C LEU A 593 12.42 -24.42 -16.57
N SER A 594 13.03 -25.53 -16.15
CA SER A 594 14.47 -25.69 -16.23
C SER A 594 14.89 -25.63 -17.70
N ALA A 595 15.70 -24.63 -18.05
CA ALA A 595 16.47 -24.65 -19.29
C ALA A 595 17.93 -24.97 -18.92
N THR A 596 18.30 -26.23 -19.11
CA THR A 596 19.68 -26.64 -19.32
C THR A 596 20.25 -25.88 -20.52
N VAL A 597 21.17 -24.94 -20.26
CA VAL A 597 22.11 -24.45 -21.26
C VAL A 597 23.47 -25.01 -20.90
N SER A 598 24.00 -25.81 -21.83
CA SER A 598 25.32 -26.40 -21.86
C SER A 598 26.42 -25.36 -21.68
N THR A 599 27.10 -25.39 -20.53
CA THR A 599 28.39 -24.73 -20.34
C THR A 599 29.48 -25.66 -20.87
N SER A 600 30.15 -25.25 -21.95
CA SER A 600 31.39 -25.87 -22.40
C SER A 600 32.52 -25.46 -21.44
N ASN A 601 33.03 -26.44 -20.72
CA ASN A 601 34.23 -26.36 -19.89
C ASN A 601 35.46 -25.94 -20.71
N LEU A 602 36.25 -25.05 -20.14
CA LEU A 602 37.70 -25.01 -20.32
C LEU A 602 38.31 -24.67 -18.95
N ASP A 603 38.64 -25.73 -18.22
CA ASP A 603 39.47 -25.72 -17.03
C ASP A 603 40.91 -25.36 -17.38
N ALA A 604 41.56 -24.61 -16.49
CA ALA A 604 42.96 -24.85 -16.15
C ALA A 604 43.26 -24.31 -14.74
N ASN A 605 43.25 -25.26 -13.80
CA ASN A 605 43.92 -25.34 -12.51
C ASN A 605 45.16 -24.44 -12.30
N ILE A 606 45.38 -24.05 -11.04
CA ILE A 606 46.51 -24.54 -10.21
C ILE A 606 46.16 -24.32 -8.72
N ILE A 607 46.14 -25.44 -7.99
CA ILE A 607 46.24 -25.57 -6.53
C ILE A 607 47.68 -26.03 -6.24
N LEU A 608 48.34 -25.44 -5.24
CA LEU A 608 49.36 -26.05 -4.37
C LEU A 608 49.25 -25.30 -3.02
N ASP A 609 48.61 -25.88 -2.01
CA ASP A 609 49.17 -26.76 -0.96
C ASP A 609 50.12 -26.07 0.04
N LEU A 610 49.61 -26.02 1.28
CA LEU A 610 50.26 -26.29 2.57
C LEU A 610 51.61 -25.61 2.89
N ASP A 611 51.62 -24.81 3.94
CA ASP A 611 52.44 -25.14 5.11
C ASP A 611 51.94 -24.43 6.39
N SER A 612 51.84 -25.24 7.44
CA SER A 612 51.74 -24.91 8.84
C SER A 612 53.08 -24.41 9.37
N ASP A 613 53.10 -23.38 10.23
CA ASP A 613 53.89 -23.40 11.47
C ASP A 613 53.75 -22.13 12.33
N SER A 614 53.88 -22.37 13.64
CA SER A 614 54.33 -21.49 14.73
C SER A 614 53.36 -20.52 15.42
N ASP A 615 52.80 -21.05 16.51
CA ASP A 615 52.82 -20.54 17.89
C ASP A 615 53.61 -19.24 18.22
N ASP A 616 52.95 -18.51 19.13
CA ASP A 616 53.45 -17.77 20.30
C ASP A 616 54.10 -16.38 20.20
N MET A 617 53.67 -15.58 21.21
CA MET A 617 54.39 -14.57 21.99
C MET A 617 54.23 -13.05 21.73
N MET A 618 53.76 -12.40 22.83
CA MET A 618 54.10 -11.07 23.40
C MET A 618 53.18 -9.89 23.00
N GLN A 619 52.32 -9.41 23.91
CA GLN A 619 52.59 -8.39 24.93
C GLN A 619 53.11 -7.06 24.35
N GLU A 620 52.21 -6.09 24.12
CA GLU A 620 52.04 -4.84 24.89
C GLU A 620 50.77 -4.09 24.45
#